data_AF-A0A7V1PQP9-F1
#
_entry.id   AF-A0A7V1PQP9-F1
#
_cell.length_a   1.000
_cell.length_b   1.000
_cell.length_c   1.000
_cell.angle_alpha   90.00
_cell.angle_beta   90.00
_cell.angle_gamma   90.00
#
_symmetry.space_group_name_H-M   'P 1'
#
loop_
_entity.id
_entity.type
_entity.pdbx_description
1 polymer ?
#
loop_
_entity_poly.entity_id
_entity_poly.type
_entity_poly.pdbx_seq_one_letter_code
_entity_poly.pdbx_strand_id
1 'polypeptide(L)'
;MKCSNCNTQNKSDSKVCINCGHKFETADNNVETIKVKNIQSENDEYQAHKKYVKGKNFDILTELRNHKIFTAVAIIITGYFFYQALPKDHEYFNLVASKFVCSCGACGELSLENCVCLTATKEHKYINNLLSQNNTISQAIVAVANKYGWLKSQYYPQYQVDKSKVWFGGISRQ
;
A
#
# COMPACT_ATOMS: atom_id res chain seq x y z
N MET A 1 -13.51 -36.52 -31.52
CA MET A 1 -13.40 -36.70 -32.98
C MET A 1 -12.10 -36.09 -33.48
N LYS A 2 -11.46 -36.67 -34.49
CA LYS A 2 -10.27 -36.04 -35.12
C LYS A 2 -10.72 -35.03 -36.17
N CYS A 3 -10.06 -33.88 -36.21
CA CYS A 3 -10.33 -32.87 -37.23
C CYS A 3 -9.83 -33.33 -38.60
N SER A 4 -10.68 -33.31 -39.62
CA SER A 4 -10.31 -33.64 -41.01
C SER A 4 -9.27 -32.69 -41.60
N ASN A 5 -9.17 -31.46 -41.10
CA ASN A 5 -8.28 -30.43 -41.64
C ASN A 5 -6.89 -30.40 -40.97
N CYS A 6 -6.79 -30.65 -39.66
CA CYS A 6 -5.51 -30.54 -38.92
C CYS A 6 -5.18 -31.74 -38.01
N ASN A 7 -5.99 -32.80 -38.05
CA ASN A 7 -5.84 -34.03 -37.27
C ASN A 7 -5.86 -33.87 -35.74
N THR A 8 -6.13 -32.68 -35.20
CA THR A 8 -6.27 -32.47 -33.75
C THR A 8 -7.44 -33.27 -33.17
N GLN A 9 -7.22 -33.92 -32.03
CA GLN A 9 -8.24 -34.62 -31.27
C GLN A 9 -9.13 -33.61 -30.53
N ASN A 10 -10.40 -33.55 -30.90
CA ASN A 10 -11.43 -32.70 -30.28
C ASN A 10 -12.42 -33.54 -29.47
N LYS A 11 -13.19 -32.90 -28.57
CA LYS A 11 -14.31 -33.58 -27.90
C LYS A 11 -15.38 -33.97 -28.93
N SER A 12 -16.16 -35.02 -28.65
CA SER A 12 -17.14 -35.59 -29.59
C SER A 12 -18.37 -34.70 -29.84
N ASP A 13 -18.60 -33.71 -28.99
CA ASP A 13 -19.69 -32.73 -29.05
C ASP A 13 -19.23 -31.35 -29.53
N SER A 14 -17.94 -31.21 -29.87
CA SER A 14 -17.38 -29.95 -30.33
C SER A 14 -17.99 -29.58 -31.69
N LYS A 15 -18.50 -28.34 -31.81
CA LYS A 15 -19.01 -27.80 -33.08
C LYS A 15 -17.90 -27.26 -34.00
N VAL A 16 -16.72 -26.98 -33.42
CA VAL A 16 -15.57 -26.38 -34.12
C VAL A 16 -14.27 -26.98 -33.56
N CYS A 17 -13.26 -27.15 -34.41
CA CYS A 17 -11.93 -27.61 -34.02
C CYS A 17 -11.20 -26.56 -33.17
N ILE A 18 -10.67 -26.97 -32.01
CA ILE A 18 -9.95 -26.10 -31.08
C ILE A 18 -8.64 -25.55 -31.64
N ASN A 19 -8.05 -26.20 -32.64
CA ASN A 19 -6.73 -25.85 -33.15
C ASN A 19 -6.78 -25.03 -34.45
N CYS A 20 -7.63 -25.40 -35.40
CA CYS A 20 -7.67 -24.74 -36.72
C CYS A 20 -8.99 -24.02 -37.04
N GLY A 21 -9.98 -24.05 -36.14
CA GLY A 21 -11.27 -23.36 -36.36
C GLY A 21 -12.19 -24.02 -37.40
N HIS A 22 -11.84 -25.20 -37.92
CA HIS A 22 -12.71 -25.94 -38.86
C HIS A 22 -14.01 -26.37 -38.18
N LYS A 23 -15.16 -26.02 -38.76
CA LYS A 23 -16.49 -26.42 -38.25
C LYS A 23 -16.76 -27.88 -38.55
N PHE A 24 -17.36 -28.60 -37.62
CA PHE A 24 -17.82 -29.96 -37.85
C PHE A 24 -19.26 -29.89 -38.37
N GLU A 25 -19.55 -30.53 -39.49
CA GLU A 25 -20.90 -30.66 -39.99
C GLU A 25 -21.69 -31.54 -39.02
N THR A 26 -22.67 -30.95 -38.33
CA THR A 26 -23.58 -31.69 -37.45
C THR A 26 -24.55 -32.45 -38.33
N ALA A 27 -24.61 -33.77 -38.13
CA ALA A 27 -25.59 -34.63 -38.77
C ALA A 27 -27.00 -34.34 -38.21
N ASP A 28 -27.67 -33.34 -38.77
CA ASP A 28 -29.13 -33.28 -38.77
C ASP A 28 -29.60 -33.83 -40.12
N ASN A 29 -29.70 -35.16 -40.22
CA ASN A 29 -30.35 -35.82 -41.34
C ASN A 29 -31.49 -36.72 -40.84
N ASN A 30 -32.62 -36.63 -41.56
CA ASN A 30 -33.80 -37.50 -41.58
C ASN A 30 -34.91 -37.27 -40.55
N VAL A 31 -35.99 -36.62 -41.01
CA VAL A 31 -37.34 -37.19 -40.88
C VAL A 31 -37.97 -37.22 -42.28
N GLU A 32 -38.20 -38.43 -42.77
CA GLU A 32 -39.06 -38.73 -43.93
C GLU A 32 -40.54 -38.44 -43.60
N THR A 33 -41.18 -37.75 -44.54
CA THR A 33 -42.60 -37.80 -44.95
C THR A 33 -43.72 -37.77 -43.91
N ILE A 34 -44.52 -36.70 -43.95
CA ILE A 34 -45.99 -36.81 -43.96
C ILE A 34 -46.51 -35.98 -45.14
N LYS A 35 -47.16 -36.63 -46.11
CA LYS A 35 -47.92 -35.97 -47.19
C LYS A 35 -49.14 -35.29 -46.57
N VAL A 36 -49.20 -33.96 -46.58
CA VAL A 36 -50.44 -33.22 -46.29
C VAL A 36 -50.90 -32.52 -47.56
N LYS A 37 -52.16 -32.75 -47.90
CA LYS A 37 -52.82 -32.34 -49.14
C LYS A 37 -52.95 -30.81 -49.23
N ASN A 38 -52.80 -30.33 -50.46
CA ASN A 38 -53.25 -29.07 -51.04
C ASN A 38 -54.48 -28.46 -50.34
N ILE A 39 -54.38 -27.21 -49.86
CA ILE A 39 -55.48 -26.23 -49.77
C ILE A 39 -54.91 -24.84 -50.05
N GLN A 40 -55.65 -24.08 -50.84
CA GLN A 40 -55.32 -22.84 -51.53
C GLN A 40 -55.01 -21.64 -50.62
N SER A 41 -54.10 -20.79 -51.13
CA SER A 41 -54.16 -19.32 -51.16
C SER A 41 -54.96 -18.60 -50.06
N GLU A 42 -54.26 -17.87 -49.20
CA GLU A 42 -54.66 -16.49 -48.89
C GLU A 42 -53.43 -15.67 -48.49
N ASN A 43 -53.32 -14.50 -49.12
CA ASN A 43 -52.30 -13.49 -48.86
C ASN A 43 -52.53 -12.94 -47.46
N ASP A 44 -51.51 -12.87 -46.61
CA ASP A 44 -51.44 -11.85 -45.56
C ASP A 44 -49.99 -11.61 -45.11
N GLU A 45 -49.53 -10.43 -45.50
CA GLU A 45 -48.61 -9.51 -44.83
C GLU A 45 -47.56 -10.07 -43.86
N TYR A 46 -46.30 -10.04 -44.31
CA TYR A 46 -45.11 -10.36 -43.54
C TYR A 46 -44.87 -9.34 -42.40
N GLN A 47 -45.21 -9.69 -41.16
CA GLN A 47 -44.77 -8.97 -39.97
C GLN A 47 -43.65 -9.73 -39.24
N ALA A 48 -42.44 -9.16 -39.28
CA ALA A 48 -41.26 -9.66 -38.61
C ALA A 48 -41.38 -9.52 -37.08
N HIS A 49 -41.64 -10.63 -36.38
CA HIS A 49 -41.62 -10.69 -34.93
C HIS A 49 -40.17 -10.72 -34.41
N LYS A 50 -39.66 -9.56 -33.96
CA LYS A 50 -38.40 -9.49 -33.22
C LYS A 50 -38.56 -10.17 -31.85
N LYS A 51 -38.11 -11.41 -31.72
CA LYS A 51 -37.83 -12.01 -30.41
C LYS A 51 -36.63 -11.30 -29.79
N TYR A 52 -36.89 -10.37 -28.86
CA TYR A 52 -35.85 -9.88 -27.96
C TYR A 52 -35.46 -10.99 -26.98
N VAL A 53 -34.33 -11.65 -27.24
CA VAL A 53 -33.64 -12.42 -26.20
C VAL A 53 -32.91 -11.40 -25.32
N LYS A 54 -33.42 -11.17 -24.10
CA LYS A 54 -32.71 -10.38 -23.08
C LYS A 54 -31.48 -11.16 -22.65
N GLY A 55 -30.37 -10.95 -23.36
CA GLY A 55 -29.06 -11.43 -22.95
C GLY A 55 -28.68 -10.75 -21.63
N LYS A 56 -28.55 -11.55 -20.57
CA LYS A 56 -27.79 -11.12 -19.40
C LYS A 56 -26.34 -11.13 -19.86
N ASN A 57 -25.77 -9.97 -20.17
CA ASN A 57 -24.32 -9.86 -20.26
C ASN A 57 -23.79 -10.13 -18.84
N PHE A 58 -23.45 -11.37 -18.54
CA PHE A 58 -22.87 -11.74 -17.26
C PHE A 58 -21.42 -11.27 -17.27
N ASP A 59 -21.18 -10.23 -16.48
CA ASP A 59 -20.07 -9.31 -16.58
C ASP A 59 -18.79 -9.89 -15.92
N ILE A 60 -18.30 -11.01 -16.44
CA ILE A 60 -17.12 -11.73 -15.92
C ILE A 60 -15.85 -10.88 -16.01
N LEU A 61 -15.76 -10.01 -17.02
CA LEU A 61 -14.63 -9.10 -17.24
C LEU A 61 -14.54 -8.00 -16.18
N THR A 62 -15.67 -7.60 -15.59
CA THR A 62 -15.71 -6.57 -14.55
C THR A 62 -15.31 -7.14 -13.18
N GLU A 63 -15.67 -8.39 -12.90
CA GLU A 63 -15.24 -9.15 -11.70
C GLU A 63 -13.71 -9.37 -11.66
N LEU A 64 -13.11 -9.72 -12.82
CA LEU A 64 -11.67 -9.97 -12.97
C LEU A 64 -10.80 -8.69 -12.93
N ARG A 65 -11.30 -7.58 -13.49
CA ARG A 65 -10.63 -6.28 -13.43
C ARG A 65 -10.63 -5.73 -12.00
N ASN A 66 -11.73 -5.92 -11.26
CA ASN A 66 -11.81 -5.52 -9.87
C ASN A 66 -10.81 -6.27 -9.00
N HIS A 67 -10.62 -7.59 -9.15
CA HIS A 67 -9.64 -8.34 -8.35
C HIS A 67 -8.19 -7.85 -8.55
N LYS A 68 -7.78 -7.52 -9.79
CA LYS A 68 -6.44 -6.96 -10.07
C LYS A 68 -6.26 -5.53 -9.56
N ILE A 69 -7.33 -4.74 -9.55
CA ILE A 69 -7.32 -3.38 -8.97
C ILE A 69 -7.27 -3.46 -7.44
N PHE A 70 -8.05 -4.34 -6.83
CA PHE A 70 -8.07 -4.55 -5.38
C PHE A 70 -6.71 -5.01 -4.85
N THR A 71 -6.03 -5.95 -5.53
CA THR A 71 -4.69 -6.39 -5.11
C THR A 71 -3.66 -5.27 -5.23
N ALA A 72 -3.71 -4.46 -6.28
CA ALA A 72 -2.82 -3.31 -6.44
C ALA A 72 -3.03 -2.26 -5.33
N VAL A 73 -4.29 -1.93 -5.02
CA VAL A 73 -4.65 -1.00 -3.94
C VAL A 73 -4.20 -1.54 -2.58
N ALA A 74 -4.40 -2.83 -2.32
CA ALA A 74 -3.96 -3.47 -1.08
C ALA A 74 -2.43 -3.42 -0.90
N ILE A 75 -1.65 -3.62 -1.97
CA ILE A 75 -0.18 -3.50 -1.91
C ILE A 75 0.25 -2.06 -1.64
N ILE A 76 -0.36 -1.07 -2.29
CA ILE A 76 -0.05 0.35 -2.06
C ILE A 76 -0.36 0.74 -0.60
N ILE A 77 -1.52 0.34 -0.10
CA ILE A 77 -1.93 0.59 1.29
C ILE A 77 -0.97 -0.11 2.25
N THR A 78 -0.70 -1.40 2.05
CA THR A 78 0.21 -2.18 2.90
C THR A 78 1.63 -1.60 2.88
N GLY A 79 2.12 -1.20 1.71
CA GLY A 79 3.42 -0.53 1.54
C GLY A 79 3.49 0.83 2.21
N TYR A 80 2.41 1.62 2.16
CA TYR A 80 2.31 2.89 2.90
C TYR A 80 2.33 2.67 4.42
N PHE A 81 1.57 1.68 4.92
CA PHE A 81 1.61 1.29 6.33
C PHE A 81 2.99 0.77 6.75
N PHE A 82 3.67 0.01 5.89
CA PHE A 82 5.04 -0.47 6.14
C PHE A 82 6.06 0.67 6.13
N TYR A 83 5.91 1.64 5.23
CA TYR A 83 6.74 2.85 5.17
C TYR A 83 6.58 3.71 6.44
N GLN A 84 5.35 3.80 6.98
CA GLN A 84 5.09 4.45 8.28
C GLN A 84 5.79 3.73 9.45
N ALA A 85 6.10 2.44 9.30
CA ALA A 85 6.80 1.64 10.30
C ALA A 85 8.34 1.66 10.14
N LEU A 86 8.90 2.43 9.20
CA LEU A 86 10.35 2.58 9.07
C LEU A 86 10.93 3.39 10.26
N PRO A 87 12.04 2.94 10.87
CA PRO A 87 12.63 3.57 12.05
C PRO A 87 13.28 4.91 11.68
N LYS A 88 12.58 6.02 11.95
CA LYS A 88 13.12 7.40 11.90
C LYS A 88 13.69 7.86 13.25
N ASP A 89 13.67 6.97 14.23
CA ASP A 89 13.97 7.24 15.64
C ASP A 89 15.40 7.76 15.87
N HIS A 90 16.38 7.23 15.14
CA HIS A 90 17.78 7.64 15.30
C HIS A 90 18.04 9.08 14.81
N GLU A 91 17.35 9.55 13.77
CA GLU A 91 17.49 10.92 13.29
C GLU A 91 16.92 11.92 14.31
N TYR A 92 15.71 11.66 14.82
CA TYR A 92 15.08 12.50 15.83
C TYR A 92 15.87 12.54 17.14
N PHE A 93 16.45 11.41 17.54
CA PHE A 93 17.33 11.35 18.70
C PHE A 93 18.50 12.34 18.56
N ASN A 94 19.24 12.30 17.44
CA ASN A 94 20.39 13.17 17.22
C ASN A 94 19.98 14.65 17.14
N LEU A 95 18.82 14.95 16.58
CA LEU A 95 18.28 16.31 16.53
C LEU A 95 18.02 16.90 17.92
N VAL A 96 17.58 16.08 18.88
CA VAL A 96 17.39 16.51 20.27
C VAL A 96 18.73 16.55 21.00
N ALA A 97 19.48 15.44 20.99
CA ALA A 97 20.70 15.28 21.78
C ALA A 97 21.80 16.29 21.40
N SER A 98 21.96 16.61 20.10
CA SER A 98 22.93 17.62 19.63
C SER A 98 22.72 19.04 20.16
N LYS A 99 21.56 19.32 20.77
CA LYS A 99 21.26 20.61 21.39
C LYS A 99 21.83 20.74 22.79
N PHE A 100 22.28 19.64 23.39
CA PHE A 100 22.74 19.57 24.76
C PHE A 100 24.22 19.26 24.84
N VAL A 101 24.82 19.74 25.93
CA VAL A 101 26.09 19.21 26.44
C VAL A 101 25.75 18.15 27.50
N CYS A 102 26.59 17.11 27.62
CA CYS A 102 26.39 16.09 28.64
C CYS A 102 26.35 16.70 30.05
N SER A 103 25.30 16.40 30.82
CA SER A 103 25.12 16.99 32.16
C SER A 103 26.08 16.42 33.23
N CYS A 104 26.95 15.48 32.87
CA CYS A 104 27.87 14.80 33.79
C CYS A 104 28.92 15.75 34.40
N GLY A 105 29.26 16.86 33.72
CA GLY A 105 30.33 17.78 34.10
C GLY A 105 31.76 17.25 33.98
N ALA A 106 31.98 15.93 33.94
CA ALA A 106 33.31 15.30 33.87
C ALA A 106 33.77 14.95 32.44
N CYS A 107 32.87 15.04 31.46
CA CYS A 107 33.08 14.52 30.11
C CYS A 107 33.64 15.57 29.14
N GLY A 108 34.21 16.68 29.64
CA GLY A 108 34.85 17.70 28.81
C GLY A 108 33.91 18.44 27.87
N GLU A 109 32.67 18.72 28.31
CA GLU A 109 31.66 19.47 27.54
C GLU A 109 31.28 18.82 26.20
N LEU A 110 31.48 17.50 26.07
CA LEU A 110 31.05 16.75 24.91
C LEU A 110 29.55 16.91 24.66
N SER A 111 29.21 17.03 23.37
CA SER A 111 27.83 17.03 22.92
C SER A 111 27.15 15.71 23.30
N LEU A 112 25.90 15.81 23.77
CA LEU A 112 25.22 14.69 24.41
C LEU A 112 25.12 13.46 23.50
N GLU A 113 24.84 13.62 22.20
CA GLU A 113 24.74 12.57 21.19
C GLU A 113 26.02 11.73 21.07
N ASN A 114 27.19 12.32 21.33
CA ASN A 114 28.48 11.64 21.22
C ASN A 114 28.99 11.10 22.58
N CYS A 115 28.36 11.50 23.68
CA CYS A 115 28.80 11.12 25.02
C CYS A 115 28.25 9.75 25.41
N VAL A 116 29.11 8.87 25.93
CA VAL A 116 28.76 7.49 26.32
C VAL A 116 28.90 7.24 27.84
N CYS A 117 28.97 8.29 28.65
CA CYS A 117 29.05 8.14 30.11
C CYS A 117 27.73 7.64 30.72
N LEU A 118 27.77 7.18 31.97
CA LEU A 118 26.59 6.66 32.68
C LEU A 118 25.43 7.68 32.76
N THR A 119 25.74 8.97 32.86
CA THR A 119 24.73 10.04 32.85
C THR A 119 24.14 10.19 31.46
N ALA A 120 24.98 10.28 30.42
CA ALA A 120 24.55 10.38 29.03
C ALA A 120 23.65 9.20 28.62
N THR A 121 23.98 7.97 29.05
CA THR A 121 23.11 6.81 28.79
C THR A 121 21.71 6.97 29.39
N LYS A 122 21.58 7.58 30.58
CA LYS A 122 20.28 7.86 31.21
C LYS A 122 19.53 8.95 30.45
N GLU A 123 20.23 9.99 30.03
CA GLU A 123 19.67 11.09 29.22
C GLU A 123 19.21 10.57 27.85
N HIS A 124 20.00 9.73 27.19
CA HIS A 124 19.65 9.11 25.92
C HIS A 124 18.39 8.26 26.03
N LYS A 125 18.32 7.40 27.06
CA LYS A 125 17.13 6.60 27.34
C LYS A 125 15.90 7.49 27.58
N TYR A 126 16.08 8.63 28.25
CA TYR A 126 14.99 9.57 28.48
C TYR A 126 14.53 10.24 27.17
N ILE A 127 15.45 10.67 26.31
CA ILE A 127 15.14 11.23 24.98
C ILE A 127 14.37 10.21 24.14
N ASN A 128 14.85 8.97 24.06
CA ASN A 128 14.19 7.91 23.28
C ASN A 128 12.78 7.61 23.81
N ASN A 129 12.58 7.66 25.13
CA ASN A 129 11.26 7.49 25.73
C ASN A 129 10.32 8.65 25.36
N LEU A 130 10.80 9.90 25.37
CA LEU A 130 9.99 11.04 24.95
C LEU A 130 9.58 10.91 23.46
N LEU A 131 10.52 10.53 22.61
CA LEU A 131 10.28 10.39 21.17
C LEU A 131 9.34 9.22 20.83
N SER A 132 9.33 8.15 21.63
CA SER A 132 8.38 7.04 21.45
C SER A 132 6.95 7.35 21.91
N GLN A 133 6.76 8.43 22.70
CA GLN A 133 5.46 8.87 23.22
C GLN A 133 4.77 9.93 22.35
N ASN A 134 5.09 10.02 21.05
CA ASN A 134 4.56 11.04 20.12
C ASN A 134 4.85 12.49 20.53
N ASN A 135 5.87 12.75 21.36
CA ASN A 135 6.32 14.12 21.61
C ASN A 135 7.01 14.69 20.36
N THR A 136 6.78 15.96 20.09
CA THR A 136 7.54 16.69 19.07
C THR A 136 8.98 16.90 19.51
N ILE A 137 9.88 17.16 18.56
CA ILE A 137 11.29 17.47 18.84
C ILE A 137 11.41 18.62 19.85
N SER A 138 10.63 19.69 19.66
CA SER A 138 10.67 20.87 20.55
C SER A 138 10.18 20.54 21.96
N GLN A 139 9.12 19.73 22.10
CA GLN A 139 8.66 19.27 23.41
C GLN A 139 9.72 18.40 24.10
N ALA A 140 10.38 17.51 23.35
CA ALA A 140 11.45 16.69 23.89
C ALA A 140 12.64 17.54 24.36
N ILE A 141 13.05 18.55 23.59
CA ILE A 141 14.11 19.50 23.97
C ILE A 141 13.73 20.22 25.27
N VAL A 142 12.52 20.79 25.36
CA VAL A 142 12.07 21.48 26.58
C VAL A 142 12.04 20.53 27.79
N ALA A 143 11.53 19.31 27.61
CA ALA A 143 11.47 18.31 28.69
C ALA A 143 12.86 17.90 29.19
N VAL A 144 13.81 17.65 28.27
CA VAL A 144 15.20 17.32 28.61
C VAL A 144 15.88 18.49 29.32
N ALA A 145 15.72 19.71 28.81
CA ALA A 145 16.29 20.91 29.42
C ALA A 145 15.75 21.12 30.84
N ASN A 146 14.44 20.93 31.06
CA ASN A 146 13.85 21.08 32.38
C ASN A 146 14.38 20.03 33.38
N LYS A 147 14.57 18.80 32.91
CA LYS A 147 15.01 17.67 33.75
C LYS A 147 16.51 17.68 34.05
N TYR A 148 17.34 17.87 33.04
CA TYR A 148 18.81 17.74 33.14
C TYR A 148 19.55 19.07 32.97
N GLY A 149 19.00 20.03 32.24
CA GLY A 149 19.64 21.31 31.93
C GLY A 149 20.58 21.21 30.73
N TRP A 150 21.67 21.97 30.75
CA TRP A 150 22.77 21.92 29.78
C TRP A 150 22.37 22.14 28.31
N LEU A 151 21.27 22.86 28.05
CA LEU A 151 20.89 23.28 26.71
C LEU A 151 21.91 24.30 26.20
N LYS A 152 22.50 24.08 25.01
CA LYS A 152 23.47 25.05 24.46
C LYS A 152 22.80 26.39 24.20
N SER A 153 23.43 27.48 24.64
CA SER A 153 22.92 28.85 24.56
C SER A 153 22.46 29.28 23.17
N GLN A 154 23.11 28.79 22.12
CA GLN A 154 22.71 29.07 20.72
C GLN A 154 21.29 28.63 20.37
N TYR A 155 20.73 27.66 21.11
CA TYR A 155 19.37 27.16 20.90
C TYR A 155 18.35 27.81 21.85
N TYR A 156 18.80 28.43 22.93
CA TYR A 156 17.95 29.01 23.97
C TYR A 156 16.85 29.95 23.44
N PRO A 157 17.10 30.89 22.49
CA PRO A 157 16.06 31.80 22.01
C PRO A 157 14.87 31.11 21.32
N GLN A 158 15.01 29.85 20.94
CA GLN A 158 14.01 29.10 20.18
C GLN A 158 13.05 28.30 21.08
N TYR A 159 13.38 28.12 22.37
CA TYR A 159 12.64 27.25 23.27
C TYR A 159 12.29 27.98 24.57
N GLN A 160 11.07 27.76 25.07
CA GLN A 160 10.60 28.31 26.35
C GLN A 160 11.23 27.52 27.51
N VAL A 161 12.50 27.82 27.79
CA VAL A 161 13.30 27.17 28.83
C VAL A 161 13.79 28.26 29.80
N ASP A 162 13.97 27.91 31.07
CA ASP A 162 14.54 28.84 32.05
C ASP A 162 16.05 29.04 31.78
N LYS A 163 16.55 30.27 31.94
CA LYS A 163 17.97 30.61 31.72
C LYS A 163 18.93 29.75 32.55
N SER A 164 18.51 29.29 33.74
CA SER A 164 19.27 28.40 34.63
C SER A 164 19.52 27.00 34.04
N LYS A 165 18.76 26.60 33.01
CA LYS A 165 18.88 25.32 32.32
C LYS A 165 19.78 25.39 31.08
N VAL A 166 20.36 26.56 30.81
CA VAL A 166 21.16 26.84 29.63
C VAL A 166 22.64 26.80 29.98
N TRP A 167 23.41 26.09 29.16
CA TRP A 167 24.87 26.10 29.18
C TRP A 167 25.38 27.19 28.23
N PHE A 168 26.11 28.15 28.80
CA PHE A 168 26.64 29.33 28.09
C PHE A 168 28.08 29.16 27.59
N GLY A 169 28.63 27.94 27.59
CA GLY A 169 30.04 27.73 27.33
C GLY A 169 30.88 27.87 28.59
N GLY A 170 31.85 26.99 28.77
CA GLY A 170 32.89 27.14 29.79
C GLY A 170 33.78 28.34 29.47
N ILE A 171 33.37 29.54 29.87
CA ILE A 171 34.35 30.49 30.39
C ILE A 171 34.63 29.96 31.79
N SER A 172 35.80 29.37 31.97
CA SER A 172 36.37 29.17 33.31
C SER A 172 36.03 30.40 34.13
N ARG A 173 35.25 30.21 35.20
CA ARG A 173 35.04 31.25 36.21
C ARG A 173 36.42 31.83 36.53
N GLN A 174 36.67 33.07 36.10
CA GLN A 174 37.78 33.88 36.61
C GLN A 174 37.51 34.17 38.08
#